data_AF-A0A523VN88-F1
#
_entry.id   AF-A0A523VN88-F1
#
_cell.length_a   1.000
_cell.length_b   1.000
_cell.length_c   1.000
_cell.angle_alpha   90.00
_cell.angle_beta   90.00
_cell.angle_gamma   90.00
#
_symmetry.space_group_name_H-M   'P 1'
#
loop_
_entity.id
_entity.type
_entity.pdbx_description
1 polymer ?
#
loop_
_entity_poly.entity_id
_entity_poly.type
_entity_poly.pdbx_seq_one_letter_code
_entity_poly.pdbx_strand_id
1 'polypeptide(L)'
;MVRKGVAVWFLGCLTFLAGLHALDGFLWLTGKESASLFLTMYPLSGLLGGVEPVPYLLCSLFAVFLLWGGTTVVALRNPIEAFLGRVLEDGKRENQEDVEFLEAKTSILEMMSETLADNSKLLAGLRDVVFNVRSEVLRLNPLSKSVEHLQADVEGLKRMMKRLEREIKKYKTCPACGREIMVEFRLCPYCGENLLKPAANSGAAMLAALPVSVSRRRKD
;
A
#
# COMPACT_ATOMS: atom_id res chain seq x y z
N MET A 1 -49.79 0.08 21.67
CA MET A 1 -50.15 1.47 21.31
C MET A 1 -51.55 1.87 21.77
N VAL A 2 -52.59 1.05 21.57
CA VAL A 2 -54.00 1.40 21.86
C VAL A 2 -54.24 1.91 23.29
N ARG A 3 -53.74 1.24 24.34
CA ARG A 3 -53.94 1.65 25.74
C ARG A 3 -53.40 3.05 26.07
N LYS A 4 -52.32 3.48 25.40
CA LYS A 4 -51.68 4.79 25.61
C LYS A 4 -52.45 5.89 24.90
N GLY A 5 -52.94 5.62 23.69
CA GLY A 5 -53.84 6.53 22.97
C GLY A 5 -55.11 6.81 23.76
N VAL A 6 -55.70 5.78 24.36
CA VAL A 6 -56.88 5.93 25.24
C VAL A 6 -56.55 6.78 26.48
N ALA A 7 -55.40 6.56 27.12
CA ALA A 7 -54.98 7.36 28.28
C ALA A 7 -54.75 8.83 27.93
N VAL A 8 -54.04 9.12 26.83
CA VAL A 8 -53.81 10.50 26.35
C VAL A 8 -55.13 11.18 25.96
N TRP A 9 -56.04 10.45 25.30
CA TRP A 9 -57.36 10.96 24.96
C TRP A 9 -58.16 11.31 26.22
N PHE A 10 -58.23 10.40 27.19
CA PHE A 10 -58.95 10.63 28.45
C PHE A 10 -58.36 11.79 29.27
N LEU A 11 -57.04 11.83 29.45
CA LEU A 11 -56.34 12.92 30.12
C LEU A 11 -56.50 14.26 29.38
N GLY A 12 -56.50 14.25 28.05
CA GLY A 12 -56.76 15.43 27.23
C GLY A 12 -58.19 15.95 27.40
N CYS A 13 -59.19 15.05 27.39
CA CYS A 13 -60.58 15.42 27.67
C CYS A 13 -60.76 16.01 29.08
N LEU A 14 -60.13 15.41 30.10
CA LEU A 14 -60.16 15.93 31.46
C LEU A 14 -59.47 17.30 31.58
N THR A 15 -58.34 17.49 30.90
CA THR A 15 -57.63 18.78 30.87
C THR A 15 -58.50 19.86 30.23
N PHE A 16 -59.18 19.54 29.13
CA PHE A 16 -60.11 20.45 28.46
C PHE A 16 -61.29 20.84 29.37
N LEU A 17 -61.91 19.86 30.04
CA LEU A 17 -62.98 20.10 31.01
C LEU A 17 -62.51 20.99 32.17
N ALA A 18 -61.34 20.72 32.75
CA ALA A 18 -60.74 21.55 33.78
C ALA A 18 -60.48 22.99 33.28
N GLY A 19 -60.09 23.14 32.00
CA GLY A 19 -59.93 24.44 31.35
C GLY A 19 -61.23 25.22 31.23
N LEU A 20 -62.34 24.55 30.90
CA LEU A 20 -63.67 25.16 30.89
C LEU A 20 -64.08 25.64 32.29
N HIS A 21 -63.79 24.86 33.34
CA HIS A 21 -64.03 25.28 34.73
C HIS A 21 -63.18 26.48 35.15
N ALA A 22 -61.90 26.53 34.73
CA ALA A 22 -61.05 27.68 34.97
C ALA A 22 -61.55 28.93 34.22
N LEU A 23 -62.01 28.79 32.97
CA LEU A 23 -62.59 29.88 32.19
C LEU A 23 -63.88 30.40 32.83
N ASP A 24 -64.75 29.50 33.31
CA ASP A 24 -65.98 29.85 34.02
C ASP A 24 -65.70 30.59 35.33
N GLY A 25 -64.73 30.12 36.13
CA GLY A 25 -64.27 30.82 37.34
C GLY A 25 -63.68 32.22 37.04
N PHE A 26 -62.99 32.37 35.91
CA PHE A 26 -62.47 33.66 35.45
C PHE A 26 -63.59 34.62 35.01
N LEU A 27 -64.58 34.11 34.26
CA LEU A 27 -65.76 34.89 33.85
C LEU A 27 -66.59 35.34 35.06
N TRP A 28 -66.66 34.52 36.10
CA TRP A 28 -67.32 34.87 37.36
C TRP A 28 -66.64 36.06 38.06
N LEU A 29 -65.30 36.08 38.11
CA LEU A 29 -64.53 37.18 38.70
C LEU A 29 -64.61 38.49 37.91
N THR A 30 -64.82 38.44 36.60
CA THR A 30 -64.85 39.62 35.72
C THR A 30 -66.21 40.32 35.65
N GLY A 31 -67.20 39.88 36.44
CA GLY A 31 -68.32 40.75 36.82
C GLY A 31 -69.48 40.83 35.84
N LYS A 32 -69.87 39.70 35.21
CA LYS A 32 -71.24 39.55 34.70
C LYS A 32 -72.01 38.62 35.62
N GLU A 33 -72.82 39.18 36.52
CA GLU A 33 -73.65 38.44 37.48
C GLU A 33 -74.60 37.41 36.83
N SER A 34 -74.84 37.53 35.51
CA SER A 34 -75.68 36.63 34.71
C SER A 34 -74.89 35.59 33.88
N ALA A 35 -73.56 35.49 34.02
CA ALA A 35 -72.72 34.62 33.20
C ALA A 35 -72.35 33.26 33.81
N SER A 36 -72.85 32.91 35.01
CA SER A 36 -72.71 31.56 35.61
C SER A 36 -73.60 30.49 34.95
N LEU A 37 -73.85 30.66 33.65
CA LEU A 37 -74.71 29.80 32.82
C LEU A 37 -74.15 28.38 32.72
N PHE A 38 -72.83 28.22 32.81
CA PHE A 38 -72.19 26.90 32.74
C PHE A 38 -72.37 26.08 34.02
N LEU A 39 -72.27 26.71 35.19
CA LEU A 39 -72.50 26.04 36.48
C LEU A 39 -73.96 25.65 36.68
N THR A 40 -74.90 26.41 36.13
CA THR A 40 -76.34 26.11 36.18
C THR A 40 -76.78 25.00 35.23
N MET A 41 -76.05 24.78 34.12
CA MET A 41 -76.30 23.69 33.19
C MET A 41 -75.78 22.32 33.66
N TYR A 42 -74.89 22.30 34.66
CA TYR A 42 -74.32 21.05 35.17
C TYR A 42 -75.10 20.53 36.39
N PRO A 43 -75.46 19.24 36.45
CA PRO A 43 -76.18 18.63 37.58
C PRO A 43 -75.36 18.56 38.89
N LEU A 44 -74.13 19.07 38.89
CA LEU A 44 -73.22 19.11 40.05
C LEU A 44 -73.23 20.45 40.81
N SER A 45 -74.09 21.40 40.42
CA SER A 45 -74.20 22.70 41.08
C SER A 45 -74.43 22.61 42.60
N GLY A 46 -75.15 21.58 43.06
CA GLY A 46 -75.39 21.35 44.49
C GLY A 46 -74.16 20.96 45.31
N LEU A 47 -73.10 20.42 44.68
CA LEU A 47 -71.89 19.98 45.39
C LEU A 47 -70.87 21.14 45.53
N LEU A 48 -70.90 22.12 44.62
CA LEU A 48 -69.95 23.25 44.60
C LEU A 48 -70.56 24.58 45.05
N GLY A 49 -71.85 24.63 45.36
CA GLY A 49 -72.60 25.86 45.66
C GLY A 49 -72.16 26.66 46.90
N GLY A 50 -71.12 26.22 47.62
CA GLY A 50 -70.58 26.92 48.80
C GLY A 50 -69.12 27.38 48.66
N VAL A 51 -68.49 27.21 47.50
CA VAL A 51 -67.08 27.56 47.30
C VAL A 51 -66.97 29.00 46.77
N GLU A 52 -66.11 29.81 47.38
CA GLU A 52 -65.83 31.16 46.89
C GLU A 52 -65.19 31.15 45.48
N PRO A 53 -65.37 32.21 44.67
CA PRO A 53 -64.89 32.25 43.29
C PRO A 53 -63.37 32.07 43.13
N VAL A 54 -62.60 32.67 44.04
CA VAL A 54 -61.13 32.68 44.00
C VAL A 54 -60.55 31.28 44.23
N PRO A 55 -60.89 30.53 45.30
CA PRO A 55 -60.39 29.17 45.47
C PRO A 55 -60.87 28.22 44.36
N TYR A 56 -62.09 28.40 43.84
CA TYR A 56 -62.58 27.61 42.70
C TYR A 56 -61.71 27.80 41.44
N LEU A 57 -61.37 29.05 41.11
CA LEU A 57 -60.48 29.35 39.98
C LEU A 57 -59.08 28.76 40.19
N LEU A 58 -58.50 28.93 41.38
CA LEU A 58 -57.16 28.43 41.69
C LEU A 58 -57.11 26.90 41.65
N CYS A 59 -58.09 26.20 42.21
CA CYS A 59 -58.20 24.75 42.13
C CYS A 59 -58.34 24.26 40.68
N SER A 60 -59.14 24.95 39.86
CA SER A 60 -59.32 24.60 38.44
C SER A 60 -58.04 24.83 37.63
N LEU A 61 -57.34 25.95 37.84
CA LEU A 61 -56.04 26.20 37.21
C LEU A 61 -55.00 25.15 37.61
N PHE A 62 -54.93 24.79 38.89
CA PHE A 62 -54.02 23.75 39.37
C PHE A 62 -54.33 22.39 38.74
N ALA A 63 -55.61 22.03 38.63
CA ALA A 63 -56.04 20.82 37.95
C ALA A 63 -55.65 20.82 36.47
N VAL A 64 -55.80 21.95 35.76
CA VAL A 64 -55.34 22.10 34.37
C VAL A 64 -53.84 21.86 34.27
N PHE A 65 -53.03 22.49 35.12
CA PHE A 65 -51.57 22.32 35.07
C PHE A 65 -51.14 20.87 35.35
N LEU A 66 -51.73 20.22 36.35
CA LEU A 66 -51.42 18.82 36.67
C LEU A 66 -51.84 17.86 35.55
N LEU A 67 -53.06 18.00 35.03
CA LEU A 67 -53.58 17.12 33.98
C LEU A 67 -52.86 17.36 32.66
N TRP A 68 -52.57 18.61 32.32
CA TRP A 68 -51.78 18.95 31.14
C TRP A 68 -50.35 18.43 31.25
N GLY A 69 -49.68 18.66 32.39
CA GLY A 69 -48.34 18.13 32.65
C GLY A 69 -48.30 16.59 32.64
N GLY A 70 -49.31 15.94 33.21
CA GLY A 70 -49.45 14.49 33.13
C GLY A 70 -49.62 13.99 31.69
N THR A 71 -50.44 14.69 30.90
CA THR A 71 -50.66 14.37 29.48
C THR A 71 -49.38 14.50 28.68
N THR A 72 -48.59 15.56 28.88
CA THR A 72 -47.32 15.76 28.16
C THR A 72 -46.29 14.70 28.55
N VAL A 73 -46.18 14.33 29.84
CA VAL A 73 -45.29 13.24 30.28
C VAL A 73 -45.69 11.91 29.64
N VAL A 74 -46.97 11.54 29.65
CA VAL A 74 -47.45 10.28 29.06
C VAL A 74 -47.29 10.26 27.54
N ALA A 75 -47.54 11.38 26.88
CA ALA A 75 -47.39 11.51 25.43
C ALA A 75 -45.91 11.45 25.00
N LEU A 76 -45.00 12.09 25.75
CA LEU A 76 -43.59 12.24 25.37
C LEU A 76 -42.69 11.11 25.85
N ARG A 77 -43.08 10.32 26.86
CA ARG A 77 -42.24 9.21 27.36
C ARG A 77 -41.84 8.20 26.27
N ASN A 78 -42.78 7.86 25.38
CA ASN A 78 -42.57 6.84 24.36
C ASN A 78 -41.69 7.26 23.18
N PRO A 79 -41.93 8.41 22.53
CA PRO A 79 -41.08 8.82 21.42
C PRO A 79 -39.64 9.09 21.87
N ILE A 80 -39.45 9.61 23.09
CA ILE A 80 -38.12 9.89 23.64
C ILE A 80 -37.36 8.60 23.95
N GLU A 81 -37.98 7.62 24.61
CA GLU A 81 -37.36 6.31 24.86
C GLU A 81 -37.02 5.57 23.55
N ALA A 82 -37.92 5.62 22.56
CA ALA A 82 -37.67 5.02 21.25
C ALA A 82 -36.55 5.72 20.47
N PHE A 83 -36.49 7.05 20.55
CA PHE A 83 -35.43 7.84 19.93
C PHE A 83 -34.08 7.59 20.62
N LEU A 84 -34.01 7.64 21.95
CA LEU A 84 -32.83 7.31 22.73
C LEU A 84 -32.34 5.89 22.44
N GLY A 85 -33.26 4.93 22.37
CA GLY A 85 -32.96 3.55 22.00
C GLY A 85 -32.30 3.47 20.62
N ARG A 86 -32.88 4.13 19.61
CA ARG A 86 -32.30 4.18 18.26
C ARG A 86 -30.94 4.86 18.23
N VAL A 87 -30.78 6.01 18.88
CA VAL A 87 -29.49 6.72 18.93
C VAL A 87 -28.42 5.89 19.62
N LEU A 88 -28.77 5.17 20.70
CA LEU A 88 -27.85 4.27 21.40
C LEU A 88 -27.48 3.05 20.54
N GLU A 89 -28.44 2.50 19.81
CA GLU A 89 -28.25 1.36 18.90
C GLU A 89 -27.41 1.75 17.68
N ASP A 90 -27.69 2.91 17.08
CA ASP A 90 -26.92 3.48 15.97
C ASP A 90 -25.47 3.77 16.41
N GLY A 91 -25.27 4.38 17.58
CA GLY A 91 -23.94 4.62 18.13
C GLY A 91 -23.18 3.34 18.49
N LYS A 92 -23.89 2.27 18.89
CA LYS A 92 -23.28 0.95 19.09
C LYS A 92 -22.87 0.30 17.77
N ARG A 93 -23.67 0.47 16.71
CA ARG A 93 -23.36 -0.08 15.38
C ARG A 93 -22.16 0.62 14.75
N GLU A 94 -22.10 1.94 14.83
CA GLU A 94 -20.95 2.74 14.38
C GLU A 94 -19.67 2.31 15.09
N ASN A 95 -19.70 2.19 16.42
CA ASN A 95 -18.53 1.73 17.19
C ASN A 95 -18.12 0.29 16.85
N GLN A 96 -19.07 -0.58 16.50
CA GLN A 96 -18.75 -1.95 16.07
C GLN A 96 -18.09 -1.98 14.69
N GLU A 97 -18.60 -1.21 13.73
CA GLU A 97 -18.01 -1.07 12.40
C GLU A 97 -16.60 -0.47 12.48
N ASP A 98 -16.38 0.52 13.36
CA ASP A 98 -15.05 1.10 13.61
C ASP A 98 -14.07 0.10 14.22
N VAL A 99 -14.52 -0.74 15.17
CA VAL A 99 -13.68 -1.79 15.76
C VAL A 99 -13.28 -2.83 14.70
N GLU A 100 -14.22 -3.31 13.89
CA GLU A 100 -13.93 -4.27 12.82
C GLU A 100 -12.97 -3.68 11.77
N PHE A 101 -13.15 -2.40 11.42
CA PHE A 101 -12.26 -1.69 10.51
C PHE A 101 -10.86 -1.47 11.09
N LEU A 102 -10.77 -1.14 12.39
CA LEU A 102 -9.49 -1.03 13.09
C LEU A 102 -8.79 -2.38 13.18
N GLU A 103 -9.51 -3.46 13.44
CA GLU A 103 -8.96 -4.82 13.47
C GLU A 103 -8.37 -5.22 12.11
N ALA A 104 -9.11 -4.97 11.02
CA ALA A 104 -8.62 -5.19 9.66
C ALA A 104 -7.35 -4.37 9.36
N LYS A 105 -7.30 -3.10 9.79
CA LYS A 105 -6.10 -2.25 9.64
C LYS A 105 -4.92 -2.77 10.46
N THR A 106 -5.16 -3.24 11.68
CA THR A 106 -4.10 -3.83 12.52
C THR A 106 -3.53 -5.10 11.91
N SER A 107 -4.36 -5.95 11.31
CA SER A 107 -3.92 -7.14 10.58
C SER A 107 -3.01 -6.79 9.38
N ILE A 108 -3.35 -5.75 8.62
CA ILE A 108 -2.50 -5.26 7.52
C ILE A 108 -1.14 -4.77 8.04
N LEU A 109 -1.14 -4.03 9.15
CA LEU A 109 0.10 -3.55 9.77
C LEU A 109 0.98 -4.71 10.26
N GLU A 110 0.38 -5.77 10.80
CA GLU A 110 1.10 -6.97 11.22
C GLU A 110 1.79 -7.67 10.02
N MET A 111 1.07 -7.86 8.91
CA MET A 111 1.65 -8.41 7.67
C MET A 111 2.79 -7.54 7.12
N MET A 112 2.66 -6.21 7.18
CA MET A 112 3.73 -5.29 6.78
C MET A 112 4.96 -5.41 7.69
N SER A 113 4.74 -5.55 9.00
CA SER A 113 5.82 -5.75 9.97
C SER A 113 6.58 -7.05 9.71
N GLU A 114 5.88 -8.15 9.42
CA GLU A 114 6.50 -9.41 9.02
C GLU A 114 7.32 -9.27 7.74
N THR A 115 6.76 -8.61 6.72
CA THR A 115 7.46 -8.35 5.44
C THR A 115 8.73 -7.52 5.65
N LEU A 116 8.69 -6.51 6.53
CA LEU A 116 9.87 -5.71 6.88
C LEU A 116 10.92 -6.55 7.62
N ALA A 117 10.50 -7.42 8.53
CA ALA A 117 11.39 -8.32 9.24
C ALA A 117 12.11 -9.28 8.27
N ASP A 118 11.40 -9.85 7.30
CA ASP A 118 12.00 -10.76 6.32
C ASP A 118 12.94 -10.05 5.34
N ASN A 119 12.58 -8.85 4.89
CA ASN A 119 13.48 -8.02 4.09
C ASN A 119 14.76 -7.66 4.87
N SER A 120 14.65 -7.42 6.18
CA SER A 120 15.83 -7.15 7.01
C SER A 120 16.77 -8.36 7.10
N LYS A 121 16.22 -9.60 7.18
CA LYS A 121 17.00 -10.84 7.16
C LYS A 121 17.69 -11.04 5.80
N LEU A 122 16.99 -10.79 4.70
CA LEU A 122 17.57 -10.87 3.35
C LEU A 122 18.71 -9.87 3.16
N LEU A 123 18.53 -8.63 3.63
CA LEU A 123 19.58 -7.62 3.59
C LEU A 123 20.80 -8.00 4.44
N ALA A 124 20.61 -8.67 5.58
CA ALA A 124 21.71 -9.23 6.36
C ALA A 124 22.45 -10.33 5.58
N GLY A 125 21.73 -11.28 4.96
CA GLY A 125 22.34 -12.33 4.15
C GLY A 125 23.08 -11.79 2.92
N LEU A 126 22.52 -10.79 2.23
CA LEU A 126 23.18 -10.12 1.10
C LEU A 126 24.47 -9.43 1.53
N ARG A 127 24.46 -8.79 2.71
CA ARG A 127 25.65 -8.15 3.26
C ARG A 127 26.78 -9.16 3.46
N ASP A 128 26.49 -10.33 4.01
CA ASP A 128 27.48 -11.38 4.23
C ASP A 128 28.07 -11.90 2.92
N VAL A 129 27.22 -12.11 1.90
CA VAL A 129 27.68 -12.49 0.55
C VAL A 129 28.59 -11.42 -0.05
N VAL A 130 28.22 -10.14 0.07
CA VAL A 130 29.03 -9.03 -0.43
C VAL A 130 30.38 -8.97 0.28
N PHE A 131 30.42 -9.17 1.60
CA PHE A 131 31.69 -9.25 2.33
C PHE A 131 32.55 -10.43 1.87
N ASN A 132 31.95 -11.60 1.65
CA ASN A 132 32.67 -12.79 1.18
C ASN A 132 33.23 -12.61 -0.24
N VAL A 133 32.41 -12.09 -1.16
CA VAL A 133 32.86 -11.76 -2.53
C VAL A 133 33.97 -10.71 -2.50
N ARG A 134 33.82 -9.67 -1.68
CA ARG A 134 34.84 -8.63 -1.53
C ARG A 134 36.15 -9.21 -1.01
N SER A 135 36.12 -10.13 -0.04
CA SER A 135 37.33 -10.79 0.44
C SER A 135 37.98 -11.66 -0.65
N GLU A 136 37.20 -12.41 -1.42
CA GLU A 136 37.74 -13.25 -2.50
C GLU A 136 38.32 -12.40 -3.65
N VAL A 137 37.67 -11.28 -4.01
CA VAL A 137 38.24 -10.31 -4.97
C VAL A 137 39.56 -9.73 -4.47
N LEU A 138 39.66 -9.40 -3.18
CA LEU A 138 40.91 -8.94 -2.58
C LEU A 138 42.02 -10.00 -2.65
N ARG A 139 41.67 -11.30 -2.56
CA ARG A 139 42.62 -12.42 -2.72
C ARG A 139 43.07 -12.62 -4.16
N LEU A 140 42.25 -12.24 -5.15
CA LEU A 140 42.59 -12.31 -6.57
C LEU A 140 43.36 -11.08 -7.08
N ASN A 141 43.36 -9.98 -6.34
CA ASN A 141 44.13 -8.77 -6.66
C ASN A 141 45.63 -9.02 -7.01
N PRO A 142 46.39 -9.87 -6.30
CA PRO A 142 47.77 -10.20 -6.71
C PRO A 142 47.85 -10.94 -8.05
N LEU A 143 46.83 -11.71 -8.42
CA LEU A 143 46.75 -12.39 -9.71
C LEU A 143 46.65 -11.36 -10.86
N SER A 144 45.89 -10.28 -10.67
CA SER A 144 45.80 -9.17 -11.64
C SER A 144 47.19 -8.60 -11.96
N LYS A 145 48.01 -8.35 -10.94
CA LYS A 145 49.38 -7.85 -11.12
C LYS A 145 50.28 -8.86 -11.84
N SER A 146 50.11 -10.16 -11.55
CA SER A 146 50.84 -11.20 -12.27
C SER A 146 50.45 -11.26 -13.75
N VAL A 147 49.18 -11.04 -14.09
CA VAL A 147 48.72 -11.00 -15.48
C VAL A 147 49.32 -9.80 -16.21
N GLU A 148 49.42 -8.63 -15.57
CA GLU A 148 50.08 -7.45 -16.13
C GLU A 148 51.56 -7.71 -16.43
N HIS A 149 52.28 -8.39 -15.53
CA HIS A 149 53.69 -8.75 -15.76
C HIS A 149 53.84 -9.74 -16.92
N LEU A 150 53.02 -10.80 -16.95
CA LEU A 150 53.04 -11.77 -18.05
C LEU A 150 52.70 -11.11 -19.39
N GLN A 151 51.78 -10.14 -19.41
CA GLN A 151 51.48 -9.38 -20.61
C GLN A 151 52.70 -8.60 -21.09
N ALA A 152 53.44 -7.95 -20.19
CA ALA A 152 54.68 -7.25 -20.54
C ALA A 152 55.75 -8.20 -21.09
N ASP A 153 55.89 -9.40 -20.50
CA ASP A 153 56.82 -10.45 -20.97
C ASP A 153 56.44 -10.94 -22.38
N VAL A 154 55.16 -11.19 -22.63
CA VAL A 154 54.65 -11.59 -23.96
C VAL A 154 54.93 -10.52 -25.01
N GLU A 155 54.71 -9.25 -24.68
CA GLU A 155 55.06 -8.13 -25.56
C GLU A 155 56.57 -8.00 -25.80
N GLY A 156 57.39 -8.30 -24.78
CA GLY A 156 58.84 -8.41 -24.89
C GLY A 156 59.25 -9.53 -25.86
N LEU A 157 58.70 -10.72 -25.67
CA LEU A 157 58.96 -11.90 -26.50
C LEU A 157 58.56 -11.65 -27.96
N LYS A 158 57.39 -11.02 -28.19
CA LYS A 158 56.92 -10.62 -29.52
C LYS A 158 57.89 -9.68 -30.23
N ARG A 159 58.51 -8.74 -29.50
CA ARG A 159 59.56 -7.85 -30.04
C ARG A 159 60.81 -8.62 -30.40
N MET A 160 61.22 -9.59 -29.59
CA MET A 160 62.38 -10.45 -29.88
C MET A 160 62.15 -11.33 -31.12
N MET A 161 60.99 -11.98 -31.24
CA MET A 161 60.63 -12.77 -32.43
C MET A 161 60.68 -11.93 -33.71
N LYS A 162 60.13 -10.70 -33.69
CA LYS A 162 60.21 -9.77 -34.84
C LYS A 162 61.65 -9.36 -35.18
N ARG A 163 62.57 -9.36 -34.22
CA ARG A 163 64.00 -9.11 -34.47
C ARG A 163 64.64 -10.32 -35.14
N LEU A 164 64.41 -11.52 -34.60
CA LEU A 164 64.89 -12.79 -35.17
C LEU A 164 64.37 -13.02 -36.59
N GLU A 165 63.09 -12.79 -36.86
CA GLU A 165 62.50 -12.94 -38.19
C GLU A 165 63.20 -12.05 -39.23
N ARG A 166 63.57 -10.82 -38.84
CA ARG A 166 64.35 -9.91 -39.71
C ARG A 166 65.76 -10.41 -39.94
N GLU A 167 66.40 -10.98 -38.93
CA GLU A 167 67.74 -11.58 -39.08
C GLU A 167 67.70 -12.83 -39.98
N ILE A 168 66.70 -13.71 -39.82
CA ILE A 168 66.54 -14.91 -40.66
C ILE A 168 66.24 -14.53 -42.12
N LYS A 169 65.44 -13.49 -42.37
CA LYS A 169 65.18 -12.97 -43.73
C LYS A 169 66.44 -12.50 -44.48
N LYS A 170 67.56 -12.28 -43.80
CA LYS A 170 68.86 -11.99 -44.45
C LYS A 170 69.49 -13.24 -45.09
N TYR A 171 68.93 -14.42 -44.84
CA TYR A 171 69.40 -15.68 -45.37
C TYR A 171 68.37 -16.26 -46.36
N LYS A 172 68.86 -16.81 -47.46
CA LYS A 172 68.12 -17.58 -48.46
C LYS A 172 68.78 -18.94 -48.62
N THR A 173 68.01 -19.98 -48.88
CA THR A 173 68.55 -21.32 -49.14
C THR A 173 69.05 -21.44 -50.58
N CYS A 174 70.20 -22.08 -50.78
CA CYS A 174 70.70 -22.40 -52.10
C CYS A 174 69.77 -23.42 -52.80
N PRO A 175 69.30 -23.17 -54.02
CA PRO A 175 68.46 -24.13 -54.74
C PRO A 175 69.23 -25.40 -55.16
N ALA A 176 70.56 -25.34 -55.30
CA ALA A 176 71.36 -26.48 -55.76
C ALA A 176 71.84 -27.39 -54.61
N CYS A 177 72.32 -26.81 -53.50
CA CYS A 177 72.90 -27.58 -52.40
C CYS A 177 72.11 -27.53 -51.08
N GLY A 178 71.02 -26.75 -51.03
CA GLY A 178 70.12 -26.66 -49.87
C GLY A 178 70.66 -25.90 -48.66
N ARG A 179 71.91 -25.41 -48.66
CA ARG A 179 72.51 -24.69 -47.52
C ARG A 179 72.02 -23.24 -47.45
N GLU A 180 71.95 -22.70 -46.23
CA GLU A 180 71.60 -21.29 -45.99
C GLU A 180 72.76 -20.35 -46.39
N ILE A 181 72.43 -19.30 -47.13
CA ILE A 181 73.39 -18.33 -47.68
C ILE A 181 72.81 -16.93 -47.48
N MET A 182 73.65 -15.95 -47.14
CA MET A 182 73.17 -14.57 -47.06
C MET A 182 72.65 -14.08 -48.43
N VAL A 183 71.59 -13.27 -48.42
CA VAL A 183 70.89 -12.82 -49.64
C VAL A 183 71.82 -12.03 -50.58
N GLU A 184 72.86 -11.39 -50.04
CA GLU A 184 73.85 -10.57 -50.74
C GLU A 184 74.80 -11.36 -51.66
N PHE A 185 74.95 -12.66 -51.45
CA PHE A 185 75.82 -13.48 -52.32
C PHE A 185 75.19 -13.69 -53.70
N ARG A 186 75.96 -13.38 -54.74
CA ARG A 186 75.63 -13.61 -56.16
C ARG A 186 75.95 -15.03 -56.61
N LEU A 187 76.90 -15.69 -55.93
CA LEU A 187 77.32 -17.08 -56.16
C LEU A 187 77.30 -17.82 -54.82
N CYS A 188 76.88 -19.08 -54.82
CA CYS A 188 76.89 -19.90 -53.63
C CYS A 188 78.34 -20.17 -53.19
N PRO A 189 78.75 -19.79 -51.97
CA PRO A 189 80.11 -20.02 -51.50
C PRO A 189 80.44 -21.51 -51.26
N TYR A 190 79.43 -22.37 -51.20
CA TYR A 190 79.62 -23.80 -50.93
C TYR A 190 79.66 -24.67 -52.20
N CYS A 191 78.88 -24.33 -53.23
CA CYS A 191 78.77 -25.15 -54.46
C CYS A 191 79.04 -24.37 -55.76
N GLY A 192 79.24 -23.06 -55.70
CA GLY A 192 79.53 -22.23 -56.87
C GLY A 192 78.33 -21.86 -57.76
N GLU A 193 77.11 -22.29 -57.42
CA GLU A 193 75.90 -22.01 -58.21
C GLU A 193 75.55 -20.51 -58.25
N ASN A 194 75.08 -20.00 -59.39
CA ASN A 194 74.77 -18.59 -59.56
C ASN A 194 73.35 -18.25 -59.05
N LEU A 195 73.28 -17.44 -57.98
CA LEU A 195 72.05 -17.12 -57.26
C LEU A 195 71.25 -15.95 -57.86
N LEU A 196 71.73 -15.33 -58.95
CA LEU A 196 71.05 -14.24 -59.66
C LEU A 196 70.08 -14.73 -60.75
N LYS A 197 70.12 -16.02 -61.09
CA LYS A 197 69.18 -16.60 -62.04
C LYS A 197 67.99 -17.16 -61.25
N PRO A 198 66.78 -16.59 -61.37
CA PRO A 198 65.60 -17.28 -60.84
C PRO A 198 65.51 -18.62 -61.59
N ALA A 199 65.46 -19.71 -60.84
CA ALA A 199 65.29 -21.05 -61.38
C ALA A 199 63.95 -21.10 -62.12
N ALA A 200 64.00 -20.90 -63.44
CA ALA A 200 62.92 -21.26 -64.32
C ALA A 200 62.90 -22.80 -64.42
N ASN A 201 61.85 -23.37 -63.84
CA ASN A 201 61.25 -24.68 -64.12
C ASN A 201 61.90 -25.93 -63.48
N SER A 202 61.16 -26.58 -62.58
CA SER A 202 60.51 -27.89 -62.85
C SER A 202 59.78 -28.42 -61.61
N GLY A 203 58.53 -28.88 -61.78
CA GLY A 203 57.82 -29.68 -60.76
C GLY A 203 56.33 -29.36 -60.56
N ALA A 204 55.50 -29.68 -61.56
CA ALA A 204 54.06 -29.75 -61.41
C ALA A 204 53.64 -31.03 -60.64
N ALA A 205 52.80 -30.87 -59.61
CA ALA A 205 51.78 -31.82 -59.10
C ALA A 205 51.01 -31.08 -57.99
N MET A 206 49.84 -30.46 -58.22
CA MET A 206 48.51 -31.05 -58.42
C MET A 206 48.07 -31.95 -57.24
N LEU A 207 46.91 -31.58 -56.63
CA LEU A 207 46.12 -32.20 -55.55
C LEU A 207 46.35 -31.61 -54.14
N ALA A 208 45.35 -31.36 -53.30
CA ALA A 208 43.91 -31.20 -53.43
C ALA A 208 43.43 -30.55 -52.12
N ALA A 209 42.25 -29.93 -52.20
CA ALA A 209 41.49 -29.29 -51.13
C ALA A 209 41.39 -30.09 -49.82
N LEU A 210 41.44 -29.39 -48.68
CA LEU A 210 40.66 -29.69 -47.47
C LEU A 210 40.32 -28.38 -46.73
N PRO A 211 39.04 -28.05 -46.51
CA PRO A 211 38.64 -27.07 -45.52
C PRO A 211 38.50 -27.76 -44.16
N VAL A 212 39.28 -27.34 -43.17
CA VAL A 212 39.08 -27.73 -41.77
C VAL A 212 37.96 -26.88 -41.18
N SER A 213 36.82 -27.52 -40.97
CA SER A 213 35.68 -27.01 -40.21
C SER A 213 36.01 -26.98 -38.72
N VAL A 214 36.28 -25.78 -38.17
CA VAL A 214 36.36 -25.58 -36.73
C VAL A 214 34.96 -25.36 -36.17
N SER A 215 34.44 -26.41 -35.56
CA SER A 215 33.16 -26.47 -34.87
C SER A 215 33.15 -25.56 -33.63
N ARG A 216 32.12 -24.71 -33.59
CA ARG A 216 31.73 -23.81 -32.51
C ARG A 216 31.27 -24.64 -31.30
N ARG A 217 32.04 -24.67 -30.21
CA ARG A 217 31.59 -25.28 -28.95
C ARG A 217 31.04 -24.19 -28.02
N ARG A 218 29.70 -24.12 -27.96
CA ARG A 218 28.93 -23.53 -26.86
C ARG A 218 29.30 -24.24 -25.56
N LYS A 219 29.51 -23.46 -24.49
CA LYS A 219 29.31 -23.88 -23.10
C LYS A 219 28.67 -22.70 -22.38
N ASP A 220 27.40 -22.92 -22.05
CA ASP A 220 26.72 -22.68 -20.76
C ASP A 220 27.39 -21.73 -19.77
#